data_AF-A0A1F6MS50-F1
#
_entry.id   AF-A0A1F6MS50-F1
#
_cell.length_a   1.000
_cell.length_b   1.000
_cell.length_c   1.000
_cell.angle_alpha   90.00
_cell.angle_beta   90.00
_cell.angle_gamma   90.00
#
_symmetry.space_group_name_H-M   'P 1'
#
loop_
_entity.id
_entity.type
_entity.pdbx_description
1 polymer ?
#
loop_
_entity_poly.entity_id
_entity_poly.type
_entity_poly.pdbx_seq_one_letter_code
_entity_poly.pdbx_strand_id
1 'polypeptide(L)'
;MENMNQDQAFLEFLVKGIVGKPEAVKVARSVDERGVLLTLDVDVSDIGYVIGRQGQTAHAIRTLLRIVGAKNNARVNLKINEPVGGKHSRPMMAPAATPDVVDTSAVDDLNI
;
A
#
# COMPACT_ATOMS: atom_id res chain seq x y z
N MET A 1 -1.35 21.21 25.52
CA MET A 1 -2.59 20.72 24.87
C MET A 1 -2.13 19.92 23.67
N GLU A 2 -2.30 18.60 23.71
CA GLU A 2 -1.94 17.74 22.58
C GLU A 2 -2.84 18.14 21.42
N ASN A 3 -2.26 18.67 20.35
CA ASN A 3 -2.99 18.89 19.11
C ASN A 3 -3.38 17.50 18.60
N MET A 4 -4.58 17.04 18.95
CA MET A 4 -5.17 15.83 18.39
C MET A 4 -5.17 16.00 16.86
N ASN A 5 -4.24 15.31 16.21
CA ASN A 5 -4.12 15.33 14.77
C ASN A 5 -5.38 14.64 14.21
N GLN A 6 -6.28 15.43 13.62
CA GLN A 6 -7.62 15.00 13.21
C GLN A 6 -7.58 13.82 12.24
N ASP A 7 -6.53 13.74 11.41
CA ASP A 7 -6.21 12.65 10.50
C ASP A 7 -5.84 11.35 11.23
N GLN A 8 -5.04 11.44 12.29
CA GLN A 8 -4.65 10.29 13.11
C GLN A 8 -5.87 9.74 13.87
N ALA A 9 -6.62 10.60 14.56
CA ALA A 9 -7.81 10.20 15.31
C ALA A 9 -8.88 9.58 14.41
N PHE A 10 -9.05 10.11 13.19
CA PHE A 10 -9.97 9.56 12.21
C PHE A 10 -9.55 8.17 11.72
N LEU A 11 -8.26 7.97 11.43
CA LEU A 11 -7.74 6.65 11.04
C LEU A 11 -7.93 5.63 12.16
N GLU A 12 -7.59 6.01 13.39
CA GLU A 12 -7.71 5.15 14.56
C GLU A 12 -9.17 4.74 14.80
N PHE A 13 -10.10 5.70 14.72
CA PHE A 13 -11.54 5.42 14.82
C PHE A 13 -12.03 4.42 13.77
N LEU A 14 -11.65 4.62 12.51
CA LEU A 14 -12.04 3.73 11.42
C LEU A 14 -11.49 2.31 11.62
N VAL A 15 -10.19 2.19 11.92
CA VAL A 15 -9.54 0.87 12.03
C VAL A 15 -10.06 0.12 13.25
N LYS A 16 -10.21 0.79 14.39
CA LYS A 16 -10.78 0.17 15.60
C LYS A 16 -12.21 -0.36 15.40
N GLY A 17 -12.98 0.23 14.48
CA GLY A 17 -14.31 -0.26 14.12
C GLY A 17 -14.33 -1.47 13.17
N ILE A 18 -13.20 -1.80 12.53
CA ILE A 18 -13.08 -2.86 11.53
C ILE A 18 -12.42 -4.13 12.11
N VAL A 19 -11.47 -3.96 13.04
CA VAL A 19 -10.65 -5.05 13.57
C VAL A 19 -11.29 -5.76 14.75
N GLY A 20 -10.84 -6.98 15.03
CA GLY A 20 -11.25 -7.74 16.21
C GLY A 20 -10.55 -7.28 17.50
N LYS A 21 -9.30 -6.80 17.42
CA LYS A 21 -8.51 -6.34 18.57
C LYS A 21 -8.20 -4.84 18.49
N PRO A 22 -9.13 -3.95 18.88
CA PRO A 22 -8.93 -2.51 18.81
C PRO A 22 -7.76 -2.01 19.68
N GLU A 23 -7.38 -2.74 20.73
CA GLU A 23 -6.25 -2.46 21.60
C GLU A 23 -4.88 -2.66 20.94
N ALA A 24 -4.81 -3.50 19.91
CA ALA A 24 -3.58 -3.77 19.16
C ALA A 24 -3.32 -2.75 18.05
N VAL A 25 -4.26 -1.82 17.80
CA VAL A 25 -4.15 -0.79 16.78
C VAL A 25 -3.24 0.33 17.26
N LYS A 26 -2.14 0.58 16.55
CA LYS A 26 -1.26 1.72 16.79
C LYS A 26 -1.11 2.54 15.53
N VAL A 27 -1.26 3.86 15.67
CA VAL A 27 -1.08 4.81 14.57
C VAL A 27 0.07 5.75 14.92
N ALA A 28 1.09 5.76 14.09
CA ALA A 28 2.21 6.69 14.19
C ALA A 28 2.11 7.76 13.09
N ARG A 29 2.39 9.01 13.45
CA ARG A 29 2.38 10.16 12.53
C ARG A 29 3.78 10.75 12.40
N SER A 30 4.28 10.85 11.18
CA SER A 30 5.49 11.59 10.83
C SER A 30 5.16 12.73 9.87
N VAL A 31 5.81 13.87 10.04
CA VAL A 31 5.64 15.03 9.18
C VAL A 31 6.97 15.37 8.54
N ASP A 32 6.99 15.35 7.22
CA ASP A 32 8.17 15.62 6.40
C ASP A 32 7.84 16.76 5.41
N GLU A 33 8.84 17.22 4.65
CA GLU A 33 8.69 18.27 3.63
C GLU A 33 7.62 17.94 2.56
N ARG A 34 7.34 16.64 2.34
CA ARG A 34 6.39 16.15 1.33
C ARG A 34 4.96 15.97 1.87
N GLY A 35 4.74 16.16 3.17
CA GLY A 35 3.43 16.00 3.82
C GLY A 35 3.47 15.12 5.06
N VAL A 36 2.35 14.44 5.32
CA VAL A 36 2.12 13.64 6.52
C VAL A 36 2.13 12.16 6.16
N LEU A 37 2.97 11.38 6.83
CA LEU A 37 2.97 9.92 6.77
C LEU A 37 2.29 9.35 8.01
N LEU A 38 1.17 8.67 7.81
CA LEU A 38 0.51 7.85 8.82
C LEU A 38 0.94 6.40 8.64
N THR A 39 1.51 5.81 9.68
CA THR A 39 1.86 4.39 9.74
C THR A 39 0.88 3.69 10.66
N LEU A 40 0.25 2.63 10.15
CA LEU A 40 -0.69 1.81 10.86
C LEU A 40 -0.05 0.46 11.18
N ASP A 41 0.02 0.13 12.47
CA ASP A 41 0.38 -1.19 12.98
C ASP A 41 -0.86 -1.85 13.57
N VAL A 42 -1.10 -3.11 13.20
CA VAL A 42 -2.22 -3.93 13.67
C VAL A 42 -1.75 -5.37 13.94
N ASP A 43 -2.55 -6.13 14.68
CA ASP A 43 -2.32 -7.56 14.89
C ASP A 43 -2.38 -8.32 13.55
N VAL A 44 -1.57 -9.38 13.42
CA VAL A 44 -1.50 -10.23 12.22
C VAL A 44 -2.90 -10.77 11.84
N SER A 45 -3.71 -11.08 12.84
CA SER A 45 -5.05 -11.63 12.67
C SER A 45 -6.02 -10.63 12.04
N ASP A 46 -5.73 -9.33 12.18
CA ASP A 46 -6.62 -8.25 11.78
C ASP A 46 -6.26 -7.58 10.44
N ILE A 47 -5.04 -7.81 9.93
CA ILE A 47 -4.57 -7.27 8.63
C ILE A 47 -5.53 -7.58 7.49
N GLY A 48 -6.07 -8.81 7.47
CA GLY A 48 -7.00 -9.23 6.41
C GLY A 48 -8.24 -8.33 6.33
N TYR A 49 -8.76 -7.88 7.47
CA TYR A 49 -9.92 -6.98 7.53
C TYR A 49 -9.56 -5.56 7.09
N VAL A 50 -8.38 -5.06 7.48
CA VAL A 50 -7.92 -3.71 7.14
C VAL A 50 -7.57 -3.57 5.65
N ILE A 51 -6.88 -4.56 5.08
CA ILE A 51 -6.55 -4.58 3.65
C ILE A 51 -7.83 -4.80 2.83
N GLY A 52 -8.65 -5.77 3.24
CA GLY A 52 -9.86 -6.17 2.54
C GLY A 52 -9.57 -6.91 1.23
N ARG A 53 -10.63 -7.40 0.59
CA ARG A 53 -10.53 -8.14 -0.69
C ARG A 53 -9.90 -7.25 -1.75
N GLN A 54 -8.82 -7.72 -2.39
CA GLN A 54 -8.06 -6.96 -3.40
C GLN A 54 -7.59 -5.57 -2.94
N GLY A 55 -7.44 -5.35 -1.62
CA GLY A 55 -7.03 -4.04 -1.10
C GLY A 55 -8.12 -2.96 -1.11
N GLN A 56 -9.39 -3.31 -1.37
CA GLN A 56 -10.48 -2.35 -1.50
C GLN A 56 -10.69 -1.52 -0.23
N THR A 57 -10.63 -2.15 0.95
CA THR A 57 -10.79 -1.45 2.24
C THR A 57 -9.65 -0.45 2.45
N ALA A 58 -8.39 -0.88 2.26
CA ALA A 58 -7.24 0.02 2.35
C ALA A 58 -7.29 1.18 1.34
N HIS A 59 -7.80 0.93 0.13
CA HIS A 59 -7.98 1.96 -0.88
C HIS A 59 -9.05 3.00 -0.49
N ALA A 60 -10.18 2.54 0.07
CA ALA A 60 -11.23 3.41 0.58
C ALA A 60 -10.72 4.28 1.74
N ILE A 61 -10.03 3.68 2.71
CA ILE A 61 -9.41 4.42 3.84
C ILE A 61 -8.44 5.48 3.32
N ARG A 62 -7.56 5.12 2.37
CA ARG A 62 -6.61 6.07 1.78
C ARG A 62 -7.33 7.24 1.08
N THR A 63 -8.45 6.98 0.41
CA THR A 63 -9.26 8.01 -0.24
C THR A 63 -9.86 8.98 0.79
N LEU A 64 -10.43 8.46 1.87
CA LEU A 64 -10.98 9.27 2.95
C LEU A 64 -9.90 10.12 3.62
N LEU A 65 -8.72 9.56 3.89
CA LEU A 65 -7.58 10.30 4.45
C LEU A 65 -7.10 11.43 3.54
N ARG A 66 -7.14 11.24 2.22
CA ARG A 66 -6.80 12.32 1.27
C ARG A 66 -7.78 13.48 1.37
N ILE A 67 -9.08 13.20 1.55
CA ILE A 67 -10.11 14.25 1.71
C ILE A 67 -9.92 14.99 3.03
N VAL A 68 -9.67 14.26 4.12
CA VAL A 68 -9.41 14.85 5.45
C VAL A 68 -8.13 15.70 5.43
N GLY A 69 -7.05 15.19 4.82
CA GLY A 69 -5.78 15.91 4.67
C GLY A 69 -5.91 17.16 3.80
N ALA A 70 -6.64 17.09 2.69
CA ALA A 70 -6.86 18.22 1.79
C ALA A 70 -7.56 19.40 2.48
N LYS A 71 -8.49 19.14 3.41
CA LYS A 71 -9.12 20.20 4.23
C LYS A 71 -8.11 20.96 5.10
N ASN A 72 -7.01 20.33 5.46
CA ASN A 72 -5.95 20.89 6.30
C ASN A 72 -4.70 21.29 5.50
N ASN A 73 -4.81 21.43 4.17
CA ASN A 73 -3.70 21.69 3.24
C ASN A 73 -2.52 20.72 3.38
N ALA A 74 -2.78 19.50 3.84
CA ALA A 74 -1.76 18.49 4.11
C ALA A 74 -1.92 17.28 3.18
N ARG A 75 -0.81 16.85 2.58
CA ARG A 75 -0.80 15.61 1.79
C ARG A 75 -0.60 14.42 2.73
N VAL A 76 -1.67 13.67 3.00
CA VAL A 76 -1.64 12.52 3.91
C VAL A 76 -1.44 11.22 3.14
N ASN A 77 -0.42 10.45 3.51
CA ASN A 77 -0.14 9.11 2.99
C ASN A 77 -0.31 8.07 4.11
N LEU A 78 -0.94 6.94 3.79
CA LEU A 78 -1.08 5.80 4.67
C LEU A 78 -0.08 4.70 4.30
N LYS A 79 0.66 4.19 5.29
CA LYS A 79 1.43 2.96 5.24
C LYS A 79 0.85 1.97 6.25
N ILE A 80 0.61 0.74 5.82
CA ILE A 80 0.16 -0.34 6.69
C ILE A 80 1.37 -1.27 6.84
N ASN A 81 1.84 -1.47 8.06
CA ASN A 81 2.94 -2.39 8.33
C ASN A 81 2.38 -3.81 8.41
N GLU A 82 2.93 -4.71 7.60
CA GLU A 82 2.74 -6.14 7.77
C GLU A 82 3.74 -6.64 8.82
N PRO A 83 3.31 -7.10 10.00
CA PRO A 83 4.13 -7.94 10.86
C PRO A 83 4.73 -9.11 10.07
N VAL A 84 6.02 -9.34 10.33
CA VAL A 84 6.87 -10.31 9.64
C VAL A 84 6.24 -11.71 9.75
N GLY A 85 5.70 -12.22 8.63
CA GLY A 85 4.95 -13.48 8.58
C GLY A 85 3.79 -13.52 7.57
N GLY A 86 3.42 -12.39 6.97
CA GLY A 86 2.39 -12.30 5.95
C GLY A 86 2.77 -13.04 4.66
N LYS A 87 1.95 -13.99 4.25
CA LYS A 87 2.09 -14.81 3.03
C LYS A 87 1.85 -14.00 1.75
N HIS A 88 2.65 -12.97 1.51
CA HIS A 88 2.80 -12.36 0.20
C HIS A 88 4.08 -12.86 -0.48
N SER A 89 4.15 -14.19 -0.63
CA SER A 89 4.90 -14.78 -1.73
C SER A 89 4.21 -14.35 -3.03
N ARG A 90 4.58 -13.18 -3.56
CA ARG A 90 4.53 -13.02 -5.02
C ARG A 90 5.43 -14.13 -5.55
N PRO A 91 4.96 -15.13 -6.32
CA PRO A 91 5.88 -15.90 -7.11
C PRO A 91 6.60 -14.87 -7.98
N MET A 92 7.89 -14.72 -7.74
CA MET A 92 8.78 -13.90 -8.54
C MET A 92 8.71 -14.50 -9.94
N MET A 93 7.92 -13.87 -10.81
CA MET A 93 7.76 -14.30 -12.18
C MET A 93 9.15 -14.15 -12.81
N ALA A 94 9.78 -15.29 -13.11
CA ALA A 94 11.04 -15.32 -13.84
C ALA A 94 10.86 -14.53 -15.16
N PRO A 95 11.86 -13.76 -15.61
CA PRO A 95 11.75 -13.03 -16.86
C PRO A 95 11.47 -14.03 -17.99
N ALA A 96 10.40 -13.77 -18.74
CA ALA A 96 10.07 -14.53 -19.94
C ALA A 96 11.26 -14.47 -20.90
N ALA A 97 11.74 -15.64 -21.32
CA ALA A 97 12.78 -15.75 -22.34
C ALA A 97 12.37 -14.94 -23.58
N THR A 98 13.31 -14.16 -24.10
CA THR A 98 13.21 -13.43 -25.37
C THR A 98 12.94 -14.42 -26.51
N PRO A 99 12.04 -14.14 -27.46
CA PRO A 99 11.91 -14.96 -28.65
C PRO A 99 13.14 -14.77 -29.55
N ASP A 100 13.59 -15.87 -30.13
CA ASP A 100 14.78 -15.99 -30.98
C ASP A 100 14.82 -14.97 -32.11
N VAL A 101 15.99 -14.37 -32.30
CA VAL A 101 16.36 -13.63 -33.50
C VAL A 101 16.27 -14.58 -34.70
N VAL A 102 15.34 -14.30 -35.62
CA VAL A 102 15.30 -14.92 -36.94
C VAL A 102 16.55 -14.51 -37.71
N ASP A 103 17.41 -15.49 -38.00
CA ASP A 103 18.59 -15.35 -38.85
C ASP A 103 18.15 -15.16 -40.30
N THR A 104 18.40 -13.98 -40.86
CA THR A 104 18.07 -13.63 -42.25
C THR A 104 19.26 -13.85 -43.20
N SER A 105 20.20 -14.74 -42.87
CA SER A 105 21.37 -15.02 -43.73
C SER A 105 21.06 -15.74 -45.05
N ALA A 106 19.79 -15.94 -45.41
CA ALA A 106 19.38 -16.66 -46.64
C ALA A 106 19.04 -15.75 -47.83
N VAL A 107 19.62 -14.55 -47.92
CA VAL A 107 19.51 -13.69 -49.10
C VAL A 107 20.89 -13.33 -49.66
N ASP A 108 21.65 -14.35 -50.05
CA ASP A 108 22.84 -14.13 -50.89
C ASP A 108 23.16 -15.38 -51.73
N ASP A 109 22.22 -15.77 -52.60
CA ASP A 109 22.46 -16.77 -53.66
C ASP A 109 21.51 -16.52 -54.85
N LEU A 110 21.62 -15.33 -55.46
CA LEU A 110 21.12 -15.08 -56.81
C LEU A 110 22.30 -14.68 -57.69
N ASN A 111 22.95 -15.70 -58.27
CA ASN A 111 23.81 -15.55 -59.43
C ASN A 111 22.97 -15.03 -60.61
N ILE A 112 23.19 -13.76 -60.99
CA ILE A 112 23.09 -13.27 -62.37
C ILE A 112 24.35 -12.44 -62.65
#